data_AF-A0A956EVH9-F1
#
_entry.id   AF-A0A956EVH9-F1
#
_cell.length_a   1.000
_cell.length_b   1.000
_cell.length_c   1.000
_cell.angle_alpha   90.00
_cell.angle_beta   90.00
_cell.angle_gamma   90.00
#
_symmetry.space_group_name_H-M   'P 1'
#
loop_
_entity.id
_entity.type
_entity.pdbx_description
1 polymer ?
#
loop_
_entity_poly.entity_id
_entity_poly.type
_entity_poly.pdbx_seq_one_letter_code
_entity_poly.pdbx_strand_id
1 'polypeptide(L)'
;RPSTPAAQWEVGKTLPVSLTLITADYSKLYCAGQQEFEGYHCGFMDERRPWPTKPGQPLDDNKRDVIQPYRTPNNELILVGGLWAEPHVAQRLHEEPPHSRNQDRLARFIAHCDLKFVGKLQNGKVRWAPMGPWLNPDGNHIADGVPVAIPINCELQ
;
A
#
# COMPACT_ATOMS: atom_id res chain seq x y z
N ARG A 1 11.66 -10.58 -11.99
CA ARG A 1 11.93 -9.35 -12.79
C ARG A 1 12.72 -8.38 -11.90
N PRO A 2 13.74 -7.64 -12.38
CA PRO A 2 14.48 -6.72 -11.52
C PRO A 2 13.58 -5.55 -11.10
N SER A 3 13.60 -5.21 -9.82
CA SER A 3 12.88 -4.05 -9.27
C SER A 3 13.63 -2.76 -9.60
N THR A 4 12.90 -1.74 -10.05
CA THR A 4 13.46 -0.42 -10.30
C THR A 4 13.80 0.28 -8.98
N PRO A 5 15.02 0.83 -8.82
CA PRO A 5 15.43 1.56 -7.61
C PRO A 5 14.58 2.81 -7.36
N ALA A 6 14.44 3.19 -6.08
CA ALA A 6 13.60 4.32 -5.68
C ALA A 6 14.03 5.68 -6.26
N ALA A 7 15.32 5.86 -6.57
CA ALA A 7 15.84 7.05 -7.22
C ALA A 7 15.25 7.34 -8.62
N GLN A 8 14.60 6.34 -9.24
CA GLN A 8 14.00 6.48 -10.57
C GLN A 8 12.47 6.60 -10.53
N TRP A 9 11.88 6.56 -9.34
CA TRP A 9 10.42 6.64 -9.16
C TRP A 9 9.95 8.09 -9.39
N GLU A 10 9.35 8.31 -10.55
CA GLU A 10 8.87 9.62 -10.98
C GLU A 10 7.39 9.54 -11.37
N VAL A 11 6.64 10.59 -11.03
CA VAL A 11 5.22 10.71 -11.37
C VAL A 11 5.03 10.64 -12.88
N GLY A 12 4.03 9.88 -13.32
CA GLY A 12 3.71 9.63 -14.73
C GLY A 12 4.42 8.40 -15.32
N LYS A 13 5.45 7.85 -14.68
CA LYS A 13 6.12 6.62 -15.13
C LYS A 13 5.40 5.37 -14.64
N THR A 14 5.47 4.32 -15.45
CA THR A 14 5.12 2.95 -15.05
C THR A 14 6.42 2.14 -14.96
N LEU A 15 6.71 1.59 -13.79
CA LEU A 15 7.99 0.93 -13.51
C LEU A 15 7.76 -0.40 -12.78
N PRO A 16 8.59 -1.43 -13.05
CA PRO A 16 8.54 -2.65 -12.26
C PRO A 16 9.06 -2.42 -10.84
N VAL A 17 8.29 -2.82 -9.83
CA VAL A 17 8.65 -2.70 -8.42
C VAL A 17 8.28 -3.98 -7.68
N SER A 18 9.19 -4.46 -6.84
CA SER A 18 8.93 -5.58 -5.94
C SER A 18 8.47 -5.07 -4.56
N LEU A 19 7.40 -5.63 -4.04
CA LEU A 19 6.82 -5.31 -2.74
C LEU A 19 6.90 -6.53 -1.81
N THR A 20 7.34 -6.32 -0.58
CA THR A 20 7.35 -7.36 0.47
C THR A 20 6.04 -7.31 1.23
N LEU A 21 5.36 -8.46 1.34
CA LEU A 21 4.00 -8.56 1.89
C LEU A 21 3.87 -9.75 2.85
N ILE A 22 2.99 -9.62 3.83
CA ILE A 22 2.31 -10.73 4.51
C ILE A 22 0.80 -10.53 4.41
N THR A 23 -0.02 -11.59 4.37
CA THR A 23 -1.47 -11.40 4.22
C THR A 23 -2.09 -10.59 5.37
N ALA A 24 -1.51 -10.63 6.57
CA ALA A 24 -1.93 -9.77 7.68
C ALA A 24 -1.80 -8.26 7.43
N ASP A 25 -0.97 -7.84 6.47
CA ASP A 25 -0.82 -6.43 6.11
C ASP A 25 -2.13 -5.81 5.62
N TYR A 26 -3.01 -6.63 5.03
CA TYR A 26 -4.35 -6.23 4.60
C TYR A 26 -5.06 -5.40 5.69
N SER A 27 -5.11 -5.90 6.92
CA SER A 27 -5.78 -5.23 8.03
C SER A 27 -4.86 -4.37 8.91
N LYS A 28 -3.55 -4.31 8.65
CA LYS A 28 -2.58 -3.67 9.56
C LYS A 28 -2.06 -2.32 9.06
N LEU A 29 -1.92 -2.17 7.76
CA LEU A 29 -1.20 -1.05 7.16
C LEU A 29 -2.15 0.09 6.83
N TYR A 30 -1.81 1.31 7.20
CA TYR A 30 -2.60 2.48 6.83
C TYR A 30 -1.72 3.70 6.65
N CYS A 31 -2.12 4.58 5.74
CA CYS A 31 -1.64 5.96 5.71
C CYS A 31 -2.73 6.93 6.17
N ALA A 32 -2.31 8.15 6.51
CA ALA A 32 -3.19 9.28 6.77
C ALA A 32 -2.76 10.48 5.93
N GLY A 33 -3.73 11.11 5.26
CA GLY A 33 -3.54 12.29 4.43
C GLY A 33 -4.83 12.65 3.70
N GLN A 34 -5.01 13.94 3.38
CA GLN A 34 -6.23 14.45 2.75
C GLN A 34 -6.17 14.43 1.22
N GLN A 35 -5.00 14.18 0.65
CA GLN A 35 -4.82 14.13 -0.80
C GLN A 35 -5.45 12.86 -1.40
N GLU A 36 -6.10 13.04 -2.54
CA GLU A 36 -6.55 11.95 -3.42
C GLU A 36 -5.63 11.85 -4.64
N PHE A 37 -5.46 10.63 -5.15
CA PHE A 37 -4.62 10.34 -6.32
C PHE A 37 -5.40 9.45 -7.28
N GLU A 38 -5.91 10.01 -8.39
CA GLU A 38 -6.75 9.26 -9.36
C GLU A 38 -7.94 8.51 -8.73
N GLY A 39 -8.54 9.08 -7.67
CA GLY A 39 -9.65 8.48 -6.92
C GLY A 39 -9.23 7.56 -5.76
N TYR A 40 -7.93 7.30 -5.61
CA TYR A 40 -7.38 6.56 -4.48
C TYR A 40 -7.06 7.49 -3.31
N HIS A 41 -7.25 7.00 -2.10
CA HIS A 41 -7.05 7.81 -0.90
C HIS A 41 -6.46 7.00 0.25
N CYS A 42 -5.84 7.68 1.21
CA CYS A 42 -5.45 7.05 2.46
C CYS A 42 -6.70 6.54 3.21
N GLY A 43 -6.55 5.47 4.01
CA GLY A 43 -7.66 4.98 4.85
C GLY A 43 -8.11 5.99 5.92
N PHE A 44 -7.31 7.03 6.15
CA PHE A 44 -7.54 8.09 7.11
C PHE A 44 -7.24 9.46 6.48
N MET A 45 -8.04 10.47 6.80
CA MET A 45 -7.75 11.87 6.41
C MET A 45 -6.64 12.46 7.28
N ASP A 46 -6.58 12.04 8.54
CA ASP A 46 -5.54 12.37 9.52
C ASP A 46 -5.47 11.26 10.59
N GLU A 47 -4.60 11.43 11.59
CA GLU A 47 -4.34 10.43 12.63
C GLU A 47 -5.57 9.98 13.44
N ARG A 48 -6.68 10.74 13.39
CA ARG A 48 -7.89 10.51 14.20
C ARG A 48 -9.13 10.25 13.36
N ARG A 49 -9.18 10.73 12.12
CA ARG A 49 -10.38 10.68 11.27
C ARG A 49 -10.22 9.67 10.14
N PRO A 50 -11.02 8.58 10.12
CA PRO A 50 -11.04 7.68 8.97
C PRO A 50 -11.52 8.42 7.72
N TRP A 51 -11.18 7.90 6.55
CA TRP A 51 -11.71 8.43 5.30
C TRP A 51 -13.24 8.32 5.27
N PRO A 52 -13.97 9.38 4.86
CA PRO A 52 -15.43 9.35 4.86
C PRO A 52 -15.98 8.29 3.91
N THR A 53 -16.84 7.42 4.43
CA THR A 53 -17.64 6.51 3.61
C THR A 53 -18.97 7.18 3.27
N LYS A 54 -19.39 7.11 2.01
CA LYS A 54 -20.68 7.67 1.59
C LYS A 54 -21.81 6.78 2.11
N PRO A 55 -22.90 7.36 2.66
CA PRO A 55 -24.06 6.56 3.07
C PRO A 55 -24.59 5.70 1.91
N GLY A 56 -24.81 4.41 2.17
CA GLY A 56 -25.34 3.47 1.18
C GLY A 56 -24.32 2.88 0.20
N GLN A 57 -23.03 3.20 0.31
CA GLN A 57 -22.02 2.46 -0.44
C GLN A 57 -21.80 1.05 0.18
N PRO A 58 -21.54 0.03 -0.66
CA PRO A 58 -21.08 -1.27 -0.18
C PRO A 58 -19.84 -1.11 0.70
N LEU A 59 -19.65 -2.04 1.63
CA LEU A 59 -18.40 -2.10 2.40
C LEU A 59 -17.24 -2.35 1.42
N ASP A 60 -16.18 -1.56 1.52
CA ASP A 60 -14.95 -1.82 0.78
C ASP A 60 -14.23 -3.02 1.43
N ASP A 61 -14.54 -4.22 0.93
CA ASP A 61 -14.03 -5.49 1.42
C ASP A 61 -12.75 -5.95 0.71
N ASN A 62 -12.30 -5.22 -0.32
CA ASN A 62 -11.09 -5.55 -1.07
C ASN A 62 -10.06 -4.41 -1.12
N LYS A 63 -10.33 -3.27 -0.47
CA LYS A 63 -9.43 -2.11 -0.40
C LYS A 63 -9.11 -1.54 -1.77
N ARG A 64 -10.06 -1.62 -2.71
CA ARG A 64 -9.83 -1.28 -4.12
C ARG A 64 -9.31 0.14 -4.28
N ASP A 65 -9.87 1.08 -3.53
CA ASP A 65 -9.56 2.51 -3.68
C ASP A 65 -8.67 3.04 -2.52
N VAL A 66 -8.18 2.13 -1.66
CA VAL A 66 -7.42 2.48 -0.44
C VAL A 66 -5.93 2.37 -0.67
N ILE A 67 -5.21 3.42 -0.29
CA ILE A 67 -3.75 3.51 -0.28
C ILE A 67 -3.20 2.98 1.04
N GLN A 68 -2.22 2.09 0.95
CA GLN A 68 -1.49 1.55 2.11
C GLN A 68 0.02 1.69 1.92
N PRO A 69 0.78 1.83 3.02
CA PRO A 69 2.25 1.86 2.98
C PRO A 69 2.81 0.45 2.82
N TYR A 70 3.85 0.31 2.00
CA TYR A 70 4.58 -0.95 1.80
C TYR A 70 6.09 -0.72 1.79
N ARG A 71 6.84 -1.81 1.94
CA ARG A 71 8.30 -1.81 1.81
C ARG A 71 8.72 -2.66 0.62
N THR A 72 9.71 -2.17 -0.11
CA THR A 72 10.45 -3.01 -1.07
C THR A 72 11.41 -3.96 -0.33
N PRO A 73 11.97 -4.98 -0.99
CA PRO A 73 13.04 -5.81 -0.43
C PRO A 73 14.26 -5.00 0.05
N ASN A 74 14.50 -3.82 -0.52
CA ASN A 74 15.58 -2.90 -0.14
C ASN A 74 15.15 -1.90 0.95
N ASN A 75 14.01 -2.15 1.61
CA ASN A 75 13.44 -1.31 2.67
C ASN A 75 13.03 0.11 2.26
N GLU A 76 12.86 0.37 0.96
CA GLU A 76 12.32 1.64 0.47
C GLU A 76 10.81 1.71 0.72
N LEU A 77 10.33 2.86 1.21
CA LEU A 77 8.92 3.12 1.46
C LEU A 77 8.21 3.57 0.18
N ILE A 78 7.06 2.95 -0.11
CA ILE A 78 6.15 3.34 -1.19
C ILE A 78 4.69 3.21 -0.71
N LEU A 79 3.82 4.09 -1.19
CA LEU A 79 2.38 3.99 -0.97
C LEU A 79 1.72 3.42 -2.22
N VAL A 80 0.92 2.36 -2.06
CA VAL A 80 0.26 1.70 -3.19
C VAL A 80 -1.24 1.63 -2.93
N GLY A 81 -2.03 2.12 -3.88
CA GLY A 81 -3.49 2.03 -3.89
C GLY A 81 -3.98 0.72 -4.50
N GLY A 82 -4.99 0.08 -3.91
CA GLY A 82 -5.69 -1.04 -4.56
C GLY A 82 -4.93 -2.36 -4.68
N LEU A 83 -3.78 -2.52 -4.02
CA LEU A 83 -2.94 -3.72 -4.16
C LEU A 83 -3.68 -5.02 -3.82
N TRP A 84 -4.59 -5.00 -2.85
CA TRP A 84 -5.35 -6.20 -2.46
C TRP A 84 -6.50 -6.56 -3.41
N ALA A 85 -6.83 -5.67 -4.35
CA ALA A 85 -7.77 -5.97 -5.42
C ALA A 85 -7.08 -6.62 -6.64
N GLU A 86 -5.74 -6.68 -6.68
CA GLU A 86 -5.00 -7.34 -7.75
C GLU A 86 -5.23 -8.86 -7.73
N PRO A 87 -5.53 -9.52 -8.87
CA PRO A 87 -5.99 -10.90 -8.90
C PRO A 87 -5.11 -11.91 -8.14
N HIS A 88 -3.79 -11.89 -8.36
CA HIS A 88 -2.89 -12.84 -7.70
C HIS A 88 -2.72 -12.55 -6.20
N VAL A 89 -2.76 -11.27 -5.81
CA VAL A 89 -2.68 -10.85 -4.40
C VAL A 89 -3.98 -11.22 -3.67
N ALA A 90 -5.13 -10.98 -4.30
CA ALA A 90 -6.45 -11.34 -3.79
C ALA A 90 -6.59 -12.85 -3.63
N GLN A 91 -6.13 -13.63 -4.62
CA GLN A 91 -6.10 -15.09 -4.54
C GLN A 91 -5.27 -15.57 -3.35
N ARG A 92 -4.07 -15.02 -3.16
CA ARG A 92 -3.21 -15.36 -2.01
C ARG A 92 -3.88 -15.02 -0.68
N LEU A 93 -4.56 -13.87 -0.60
CA LEU A 93 -5.31 -13.46 0.59
C LEU A 93 -6.48 -14.42 0.89
N HIS A 94 -7.15 -14.93 -0.15
CA HIS A 94 -8.23 -15.91 -0.02
C HIS A 94 -7.71 -17.28 0.46
N GLU A 95 -6.58 -17.73 -0.07
CA GLU A 95 -5.94 -19.01 0.30
C GLU A 95 -5.31 -18.98 1.70
N GLU A 96 -4.81 -17.83 2.14
CA GLU A 96 -4.21 -17.63 3.47
C GLU A 96 -4.79 -16.40 4.19
N PRO A 97 -6.04 -16.47 4.69
CA PRO A 97 -6.67 -15.33 5.34
C PRO A 97 -5.92 -14.88 6.61
N PRO A 98 -5.90 -13.58 6.94
CA PRO A 98 -5.13 -13.03 8.07
C PRO A 98 -5.41 -13.65 9.43
N HIS A 99 -6.62 -14.19 9.62
CA HIS A 99 -7.10 -14.77 10.88
C HIS A 99 -7.02 -16.31 10.91
N SER A 100 -6.62 -16.95 9.80
CA SER A 100 -6.63 -18.40 9.67
C SER A 100 -5.45 -19.11 10.37
N ARG A 101 -4.39 -18.37 10.71
CA ARG A 101 -3.17 -18.88 11.35
C ARG A 101 -2.67 -17.89 12.40
N ASN A 102 -1.94 -18.36 13.42
CA ASN A 102 -1.12 -17.46 14.24
C ASN A 102 -0.25 -16.62 13.30
N GLN A 103 -0.25 -15.30 13.45
CA GLN A 103 0.38 -14.36 12.49
C GLN A 103 1.84 -14.71 12.19
N ASP A 104 2.56 -15.26 13.18
CA ASP A 104 3.95 -15.71 13.05
C ASP A 104 4.15 -16.87 12.06
N ARG A 105 3.06 -17.47 11.57
CA ARG A 105 3.05 -18.55 10.57
C ARG A 105 2.58 -18.09 9.18
N LEU A 106 2.24 -16.81 9.01
CA LEU A 106 1.93 -16.27 7.69
C LEU A 106 3.22 -16.10 6.90
N ALA A 107 3.26 -16.67 5.70
CA ALA A 107 4.47 -16.60 4.89
C ALA A 107 4.61 -15.20 4.29
N ARG A 108 5.82 -14.62 4.43
CA ARG A 108 6.21 -13.46 3.62
C ARG A 108 6.28 -13.88 2.16
N PHE A 109 5.77 -13.04 1.28
CA PHE A 109 5.86 -13.21 -0.16
C PHE A 109 6.22 -11.90 -0.84
N ILE A 110 6.69 -11.99 -2.09
CA ILE A 110 7.04 -10.82 -2.90
C ILE A 110 6.01 -10.71 -4.02
N ALA A 111 5.38 -9.54 -4.15
CA ALA A 111 4.62 -9.18 -5.33
C ALA A 111 5.50 -8.34 -6.26
N HIS A 112 5.67 -8.79 -7.50
CA HIS A 112 6.31 -8.05 -8.57
C HIS A 112 5.22 -7.35 -9.37
N CYS A 113 5.19 -6.03 -9.33
CA CYS A 113 4.13 -5.25 -9.94
C CYS A 113 4.68 -4.22 -10.94
N ASP A 114 3.98 -4.00 -12.04
CA ASP A 114 4.11 -2.77 -12.81
C ASP A 114 3.32 -1.66 -12.12
N LEU A 115 4.03 -0.71 -11.52
CA LEU A 115 3.43 0.37 -10.75
C LEU A 115 3.44 1.67 -11.55
N LYS A 116 2.26 2.26 -11.76
CA LYS A 116 2.09 3.62 -12.28
C LYS A 116 2.20 4.62 -11.14
N PHE A 117 3.21 5.47 -11.15
CA PHE A 117 3.40 6.51 -10.15
C PHE A 117 2.49 7.71 -10.44
N VAL A 118 1.59 8.02 -9.51
CA VAL A 118 0.51 9.00 -9.72
C VAL A 118 0.66 10.26 -8.88
N GLY A 119 1.59 10.28 -7.93
CA GLY A 119 1.85 11.48 -7.15
C GLY A 119 2.80 11.24 -6.00
N LYS A 120 2.86 12.23 -5.11
CA LYS A 120 3.57 12.16 -3.83
C LYS A 120 2.67 12.65 -2.71
N LEU A 121 2.58 11.87 -1.63
CA LEU A 121 1.85 12.27 -0.42
C LEU A 121 2.70 13.24 0.39
N GLN A 122 2.25 14.49 0.49
CA GLN A 122 2.90 15.53 1.30
C GLN A 122 2.37 15.51 2.72
N ASN A 123 3.26 15.62 3.70
CA ASN A 123 2.92 15.73 5.13
C ASN A 123 2.03 14.58 5.66
N GLY A 124 2.03 13.43 4.97
CA GLY A 124 1.26 12.26 5.39
C GLY A 124 1.88 11.55 6.58
N LYS A 125 1.09 10.67 7.20
CA LYS A 125 1.56 9.74 8.24
C LYS A 125 1.35 8.30 7.79
N VAL A 126 2.13 7.39 8.35
CA VAL A 126 1.96 5.94 8.13
C VAL A 126 1.84 5.22 9.46
N ARG A 127 1.13 4.09 9.48
CA ARG A 127 1.10 3.16 10.61
C ARG A 127 1.19 1.72 10.10
N TRP A 128 1.91 0.91 10.86
CA TRP A 128 2.22 -0.49 10.51
C TRP A 128 1.40 -1.51 11.34
N ALA A 129 0.52 -1.02 12.21
CA ALA A 129 -0.41 -1.83 12.99
C ALA A 129 -1.69 -1.03 13.31
N PRO A 130 -2.86 -1.68 13.51
CA PRO A 130 -4.14 -0.99 13.72
C PRO A 130 -4.16 -0.04 14.92
N MET A 131 -3.50 -0.44 16.01
CA MET A 131 -3.34 0.36 17.24
C MET A 131 -1.90 0.83 17.43
N GLY A 132 -1.08 0.75 16.38
CA GLY A 132 0.29 1.24 16.41
C GLY A 132 0.34 2.77 16.38
N PRO A 133 1.48 3.38 16.73
CA PRO A 133 1.67 4.81 16.60
C PRO A 133 1.64 5.24 15.13
N TRP A 134 1.18 6.46 14.89
CA TRP A 134 1.41 7.14 13.62
C TRP A 134 2.84 7.65 13.57
N LEU A 135 3.50 7.37 12.45
CA LEU A 135 4.89 7.71 12.22
C LEU A 135 5.00 8.67 11.04
N ASN A 136 6.03 9.51 11.09
CA ASN A 136 6.48 10.19 9.88
C ASN A 136 6.99 9.12 8.90
N PRO A 137 6.68 9.25 7.60
CA PRO A 137 7.34 8.48 6.57
C PRO A 137 8.87 8.60 6.69
N ASP A 138 9.58 7.52 6.41
CA ASP A 138 11.03 7.37 6.43
C ASP A 138 11.51 6.73 5.11
N GLY A 139 12.72 7.04 4.65
CA GLY A 139 13.31 6.47 3.43
C GLY A 139 14.07 7.49 2.59
N ASN A 140 14.71 7.03 1.50
CA ASN A 140 15.71 7.82 0.77
C ASN A 140 15.13 8.93 -0.13
N HIS A 141 13.81 9.05 -0.26
CA HIS A 141 13.16 9.92 -1.25
C HIS A 141 11.96 10.73 -0.72
N ILE A 142 11.81 10.80 0.61
CA ILE A 142 10.65 11.41 1.27
C ILE A 142 10.74 12.93 1.46
N ALA A 143 11.90 13.54 1.17
CA ALA A 143 12.12 14.98 1.39
C ALA A 143 11.07 15.84 0.67
N ASP A 144 10.57 15.35 -0.47
CA ASP A 144 9.53 15.97 -1.28
C ASP A 144 8.21 15.18 -1.23
N GLY A 145 7.96 14.42 -0.17
CA GLY A 145 6.76 13.57 -0.01
C GLY A 145 6.95 12.12 -0.46
N VAL A 146 6.05 11.25 -0.01
CA VAL A 146 6.15 9.79 -0.22
C VAL A 146 5.56 9.42 -1.58
N PRO A 147 6.28 8.66 -2.44
CA PRO A 147 5.75 8.20 -3.71
C PRO A 147 4.45 7.41 -3.57
N VAL A 148 3.45 7.76 -4.38
CA VAL A 148 2.16 7.06 -4.48
C VAL A 148 2.06 6.42 -5.85
N ALA A 149 1.71 5.14 -5.88
CA ALA A 149 1.54 4.38 -7.12
C ALA A 149 0.29 3.50 -7.11
N ILE A 150 -0.11 3.07 -8.30
CA ILE A 150 -1.25 2.17 -8.55
C ILE A 150 -0.72 0.98 -9.35
N PRO A 151 -1.06 -0.26 -8.98
CA PRO A 151 -0.68 -1.43 -9.76
C PRO A 151 -1.44 -1.48 -11.08
N ILE A 152 -0.71 -1.83 -12.14
CA ILE A 152 -1.26 -2.16 -13.46
C ILE A 152 -1.41 -3.68 -13.60
N ASN A 153 -0.43 -4.40 -13.06
CA ASN A 153 -0.45 -5.85 -12.90
C ASN A 153 0.44 -6.21 -11.69
N CYS A 154 0.19 -7.36 -11.10
CA CYS A 154 1.07 -7.98 -10.12
C CYS A 154 1.15 -9.49 -10.32
N GLU A 155 2.35 -10.03 -10.13
CA GLU A 155 2.64 -11.46 -10.07
C GLU A 155 3.31 -11.80 -8.73
N LEU A 156 3.03 -12.98 -8.18
CA LEU A 156 3.65 -13.44 -6.93
C LEU A 156 4.84 -14.34 -7.19
N GLN A 157 5.84 -14.26 -6.31
CA GLN A 157 6.98 -15.18 -6.25
C GLN A 157 6.85 -16.14 -5.08
#